data_AF-A0A645HWU6-F1
#
_entry.id   AF-A0A645HWU6-F1
#
_cell.length_a   1.000
_cell.length_b   1.000
_cell.length_c   1.000
_cell.angle_alpha   90.00
_cell.angle_beta   90.00
_cell.angle_gamma   90.00
#
_symmetry.space_group_name_H-M   'P 1'
#
loop_
_entity.id
_entity.type
_entity.pdbx_description
1 polymer ?
#
loop_
_entity_poly.entity_id
_entity_poly.type
_entity_poly.pdbx_seq_one_letter_code
_entity_poly.pdbx_strand_id
1 'polypeptide(L)'
;MLIFNRCTPELRESLRKRNLRMVNRRADIYLENNDGTSEDYLTGDECPFDMTQDVIDIPDDDFGVWYVDVMDHPDRYQDKLVHMKLVMCHSKKYPGVYCPGRFAMVCCEKDVTFLGLLARGKGLDQYKNHDWMEVTAKMGVEKHPAYKGQGPVMNVVSVGPCEKPAQEVVSF
;
A
#
# COMPACT_ATOMS: atom_id res chain seq x y z
N MET A 1 -18.75 -10.56 8.90
CA MET A 1 -18.58 -10.49 10.36
C MET A 1 -17.95 -11.77 10.89
N LEU A 2 -16.82 -11.64 11.58
CA LEU A 2 -16.08 -12.68 12.31
C LEU A 2 -15.98 -12.24 13.77
N ILE A 3 -16.29 -13.12 14.72
CA ILE A 3 -16.20 -12.82 16.14
C ILE A 3 -15.30 -13.86 16.80
N PHE A 4 -14.20 -13.43 17.40
CA PHE A 4 -13.38 -14.28 18.25
C PHE A 4 -13.85 -14.12 19.69
N ASN A 5 -14.52 -15.15 20.21
CA ASN A 5 -15.06 -15.14 21.57
C ASN A 5 -14.01 -15.60 22.60
N ARG A 6 -14.07 -15.04 23.81
CA ARG A 6 -13.22 -15.38 24.97
C ARG A 6 -11.73 -15.12 24.73
N CYS A 7 -11.42 -14.00 24.10
CA CYS A 7 -10.05 -13.63 23.80
C CYS A 7 -9.29 -13.23 25.06
N THR A 8 -8.14 -13.87 25.31
CA THR A 8 -7.15 -13.40 26.29
C THR A 8 -6.29 -12.29 25.67
N PRO A 9 -5.59 -11.45 26.47
CA PRO A 9 -4.65 -10.46 25.93
C PRO A 9 -3.65 -11.05 24.92
N GLU A 10 -3.10 -12.23 25.21
CA GLU A 10 -2.12 -12.91 24.37
C GLU A 10 -2.74 -13.41 23.05
N LEU A 11 -3.99 -13.89 23.11
CA LEU A 11 -4.72 -14.31 21.91
C LEU A 11 -5.03 -13.12 21.01
N ARG A 12 -5.44 -11.98 21.57
CA ARG A 12 -5.69 -10.75 20.80
C ARG A 12 -4.43 -10.30 20.08
N GLU A 13 -3.32 -10.22 20.79
CA GLU A 13 -2.02 -9.84 20.21
C GLU A 13 -1.59 -10.81 19.10
N SER A 14 -1.78 -12.12 19.31
CA SER A 14 -1.48 -13.12 18.28
C SER A 14 -2.41 -13.03 17.07
N LEU A 15 -3.71 -12.73 17.25
CA LEU A 15 -4.65 -12.60 16.15
C LEU A 15 -4.30 -11.38 15.30
N ARG A 16 -4.03 -10.24 15.95
CA ARG A 16 -3.58 -8.98 15.36
C ARG A 16 -2.32 -9.15 14.52
N LYS A 17 -1.31 -9.85 15.06
CA LYS A 17 -0.07 -10.20 14.34
C LYS A 17 -0.29 -11.04 13.07
N ARG A 18 -1.38 -11.79 12.96
CA ARG A 18 -1.68 -12.65 11.81
C ARG A 18 -2.42 -11.94 10.68
N ASN A 19 -2.72 -10.65 10.85
CA ASN A 19 -3.30 -9.80 9.81
C ASN A 19 -4.55 -10.40 9.14
N LEU A 20 -5.52 -10.86 9.94
CA LEU A 20 -6.71 -11.58 9.47
C LEU A 20 -7.55 -10.81 8.45
N ARG A 21 -7.43 -9.47 8.42
CA ARG A 21 -8.04 -8.63 7.38
C ARG A 21 -7.48 -8.92 5.99
N MET A 22 -6.19 -9.21 5.86
CA MET A 22 -5.59 -9.61 4.58
C MET A 22 -6.21 -10.91 4.03
N VAL A 23 -6.59 -11.82 4.93
CA VAL A 23 -7.22 -13.11 4.58
C VAL A 23 -8.71 -12.94 4.23
N ASN A 24 -9.41 -12.00 4.85
CA ASN A 24 -10.82 -11.72 4.53
C ASN A 24 -11.19 -10.25 4.75
N ARG A 25 -11.07 -9.44 3.69
CA ARG A 25 -11.21 -7.98 3.72
C ARG A 25 -12.63 -7.46 3.93
N ARG A 26 -13.64 -8.29 3.66
CA ARG A 26 -15.07 -7.93 3.78
C ARG A 26 -15.66 -8.27 5.14
N ALA A 27 -14.89 -8.93 6.00
CA ALA A 27 -15.36 -9.32 7.31
C ALA A 27 -15.03 -8.24 8.34
N ASP A 28 -16.04 -7.68 8.99
CA ASP A 28 -15.86 -6.98 10.26
C ASP A 28 -15.38 -7.99 11.31
N ILE A 29 -14.22 -7.76 11.92
CA ILE A 29 -13.63 -8.67 12.91
C ILE A 29 -13.74 -8.02 14.29
N TYR A 30 -14.41 -8.71 15.21
CA TYR A 30 -14.54 -8.29 16.60
C TYR A 30 -13.85 -9.28 17.54
N LEU A 31 -13.17 -8.74 18.55
CA LEU A 31 -12.54 -9.52 19.61
C LEU A 31 -13.35 -9.33 20.90
N GLU A 32 -14.01 -10.39 21.36
CA GLU A 32 -14.78 -10.39 22.59
C GLU A 32 -13.91 -10.94 23.73
N ASN A 33 -13.69 -10.13 24.75
CA ASN A 33 -12.90 -10.45 25.93
C ASN A 33 -13.70 -11.33 26.90
N ASN A 34 -12.98 -12.01 27.80
CA ASN A 34 -13.59 -12.85 28.84
C ASN A 34 -14.47 -12.09 29.84
N ASP A 35 -14.30 -10.77 29.95
CA ASP A 35 -15.12 -9.89 30.81
C ASP A 35 -16.40 -9.41 30.10
N GLY A 36 -16.67 -9.86 28.88
CA GLY A 36 -17.82 -9.47 28.07
C GLY A 36 -17.67 -8.13 27.36
N THR A 37 -16.50 -7.49 27.43
CA THR A 37 -16.19 -6.31 26.60
C THR A 37 -15.79 -6.75 25.20
N SER A 38 -16.12 -5.94 24.20
CA SER A 38 -15.70 -6.15 22.81
C SER A 38 -14.82 -5.02 22.35
N GLU A 39 -13.79 -5.34 21.57
CA GLU A 39 -12.98 -4.34 20.88
C GLU A 39 -12.87 -4.67 19.38
N ASP A 40 -12.68 -3.62 18.59
CA ASP A 40 -12.39 -3.77 17.17
C ASP A 40 -11.03 -4.45 17.00
N TYR A 41 -10.97 -5.37 16.04
CA TYR A 41 -9.72 -6.03 15.67
C TYR A 41 -8.65 -5.01 15.25
N LEU A 42 -9.04 -3.97 14.51
CA LEU A 42 -8.16 -2.90 14.05
C LEU A 42 -8.23 -1.71 14.99
N THR A 43 -7.12 -1.42 15.66
CA THR A 43 -6.96 -0.20 16.46
C THR A 43 -6.48 1.00 15.64
N GLY A 44 -6.16 0.81 14.35
CA GLY A 44 -5.60 1.82 13.45
C GLY A 44 -4.07 1.85 13.41
N ASP A 45 -3.40 1.32 14.42
CA ASP A 45 -1.93 1.30 14.51
C ASP A 45 -1.28 0.04 13.92
N GLU A 46 -2.08 -0.93 13.47
CA GLU A 46 -1.56 -2.20 12.96
C GLU A 46 -1.23 -2.11 11.47
N CYS A 47 -0.04 -2.57 11.10
CA CYS A 47 0.35 -2.62 9.70
C CYS A 47 -0.51 -3.66 8.96
N PRO A 48 -1.15 -3.29 7.83
CA PRO A 48 -1.99 -4.20 7.05
C PRO A 48 -1.20 -5.20 6.20
N PHE A 49 0.14 -5.14 6.18
CA PHE A 49 0.97 -6.07 5.39
C PHE A 49 1.90 -6.90 6.28
N ASP A 50 2.26 -8.10 5.81
CA ASP A 50 3.29 -8.92 6.45
C ASP A 50 4.68 -8.35 6.15
N MET A 51 5.27 -7.70 7.15
CA MET A 51 6.58 -7.05 7.06
C MET A 51 7.78 -8.00 7.21
N THR A 52 7.53 -9.29 7.45
CA THR A 52 8.60 -10.29 7.66
C THR A 52 9.17 -10.83 6.35
N GLN A 53 8.48 -10.60 5.24
CA GLN A 53 8.90 -11.03 3.90
C GLN A 53 10.16 -10.28 3.43
N ASP A 54 11.01 -10.98 2.68
CA ASP A 54 12.20 -10.37 2.04
C ASP A 54 11.80 -9.32 1.00
N VAL A 55 10.72 -9.60 0.27
CA VAL A 55 10.05 -8.69 -0.66
C VAL A 55 8.56 -8.72 -0.35
N ILE A 56 8.00 -7.55 -0.02
CA ILE A 56 6.58 -7.40 0.27
C ILE A 56 5.85 -7.28 -1.07
N ASP A 57 5.10 -8.33 -1.42
CA ASP A 57 4.24 -8.31 -2.60
C ASP A 57 2.98 -7.51 -2.29
N ILE A 58 2.67 -6.49 -3.10
CA ILE A 58 1.47 -5.67 -2.96
C ILE A 58 0.52 -6.04 -4.11
N PRO A 59 -0.53 -6.83 -3.83
CA PRO A 59 -1.53 -7.19 -4.82
C PRO A 59 -2.23 -5.96 -5.40
N ASP A 60 -2.72 -6.12 -6.64
CA ASP A 60 -3.45 -5.06 -7.36
C ASP A 60 -4.63 -4.49 -6.56
N ASP A 61 -5.38 -5.36 -5.88
CA ASP A 61 -6.55 -5.02 -5.06
C ASP A 61 -6.17 -4.40 -3.70
N ASP A 62 -4.90 -4.46 -3.30
CA ASP A 62 -4.39 -3.94 -2.03
C ASP A 62 -3.65 -2.62 -2.16
N PHE A 63 -3.38 -2.17 -3.38
CA PHE A 63 -2.61 -0.97 -3.63
C PHE A 63 -3.19 0.25 -2.90
N GLY A 64 -4.52 0.39 -2.84
CA GLY A 64 -5.17 1.51 -2.14
C GLY A 64 -4.89 1.52 -0.64
N VAL A 65 -4.96 0.35 -0.01
CA VAL A 65 -4.65 0.17 1.43
C VAL A 65 -3.16 0.42 1.69
N TRP A 66 -2.30 -0.15 0.84
CA TRP A 66 -0.86 0.08 0.92
C TRP A 66 -0.50 1.55 0.78
N TYR A 67 -1.11 2.25 -0.19
CA TYR A 67 -0.84 3.66 -0.44
C TYR A 67 -1.19 4.54 0.77
N VAL A 68 -2.32 4.28 1.43
CA VAL A 68 -2.70 5.02 2.65
C VAL A 68 -1.69 4.72 3.77
N ASP A 69 -1.40 3.44 4.02
CA ASP A 69 -0.49 3.03 5.11
C ASP A 69 0.94 3.56 4.92
N VAL A 70 1.49 3.51 3.70
CA VAL A 70 2.84 4.02 3.42
C VAL A 70 2.93 5.55 3.48
N MET A 71 1.82 6.25 3.23
CA MET A 71 1.76 7.71 3.35
C MET A 71 1.63 8.16 4.80
N ASP A 72 0.86 7.44 5.62
CA ASP A 72 0.67 7.75 7.04
C ASP A 72 1.85 7.26 7.90
N HIS A 73 2.45 6.12 7.54
CA HIS A 73 3.53 5.45 8.26
C HIS A 73 4.71 5.06 7.34
N PRO A 74 5.38 6.05 6.70
CA PRO A 74 6.47 5.79 5.77
C PRO A 74 7.67 5.08 6.42
N ASP A 75 7.85 5.22 7.72
CA ASP A 75 8.90 4.57 8.52
C ASP A 75 8.75 3.04 8.56
N ARG A 76 7.52 2.50 8.51
CA ARG A 76 7.28 1.05 8.52
C ARG A 76 7.90 0.34 7.31
N TYR A 77 7.93 1.04 6.17
CA TYR A 77 8.44 0.49 4.92
C TYR A 77 9.90 0.88 4.67
N GLN A 78 10.51 1.71 5.52
CA GLN A 78 11.89 2.15 5.27
C GLN A 78 12.83 0.95 5.12
N ASP A 79 13.65 0.99 4.06
CA ASP A 79 14.59 -0.05 3.67
C ASP A 79 13.98 -1.41 3.27
N LYS A 80 12.65 -1.54 3.23
CA LYS A 80 11.95 -2.73 2.72
C LYS A 80 11.90 -2.74 1.20
N LEU A 81 11.91 -3.94 0.63
CA LEU A 81 11.62 -4.15 -0.78
C LEU A 81 10.13 -4.37 -0.96
N VAL A 82 9.52 -3.64 -1.89
CA VAL A 82 8.12 -3.80 -2.27
C VAL A 82 8.04 -4.17 -3.75
N HIS A 83 7.10 -5.05 -4.09
CA HIS A 83 6.81 -5.47 -5.45
C HIS A 83 5.36 -5.14 -5.81
N MET A 84 5.13 -4.49 -6.95
CA MET A 84 3.79 -4.06 -7.39
C MET A 84 3.71 -3.71 -8.88
N LYS A 85 2.48 -3.71 -9.41
CA LYS A 85 2.17 -3.20 -10.75
C LYS A 85 1.64 -1.78 -10.70
N LEU A 86 2.28 -0.89 -11.45
CA LEU A 86 2.02 0.54 -11.48
C LEU A 86 1.84 1.05 -12.91
N VAL A 87 1.26 2.24 -13.00
CA VAL A 87 1.16 3.04 -14.20
C VAL A 87 2.14 4.20 -14.09
N MET A 88 3.00 4.36 -15.09
CA MET A 88 3.92 5.50 -15.16
C MET A 88 3.15 6.80 -15.39
N CYS A 89 3.35 7.78 -14.52
CA CYS A 89 2.89 9.15 -14.72
C CYS A 89 4.04 10.15 -14.59
N HIS A 90 4.06 11.11 -15.51
CA HIS A 90 5.05 12.19 -15.52
C HIS A 90 4.43 13.48 -14.99
N SER A 91 5.00 14.05 -13.94
CA SER A 91 4.47 15.29 -13.37
C SER A 91 4.74 16.48 -14.28
N LYS A 92 3.67 17.19 -14.68
CA LYS A 92 3.81 18.50 -15.36
C LYS A 92 4.39 19.57 -14.44
N LYS A 93 4.15 19.44 -13.12
CA LYS A 93 4.60 20.41 -12.10
C LYS A 93 6.06 20.21 -11.70
N TYR A 94 6.54 18.97 -11.77
CA TYR A 94 7.91 18.60 -11.43
C TYR A 94 8.56 17.87 -12.61
N PRO A 95 9.11 18.60 -13.60
CA PRO A 95 9.74 18.00 -14.76
C PRO A 95 10.90 17.08 -14.37
N GLY A 96 11.02 15.92 -15.02
CA GLY A 96 12.06 14.94 -14.75
C GLY A 96 11.82 14.07 -13.51
N VAL A 97 10.66 14.21 -12.87
CA VAL A 97 10.24 13.36 -11.76
C VAL A 97 9.29 12.27 -12.26
N TYR A 98 9.69 11.02 -12.02
CA TYR A 98 8.86 9.84 -12.26
C TYR A 98 7.91 9.63 -11.08
N CYS A 99 6.62 9.53 -11.36
CA CYS A 99 5.59 9.29 -10.34
C CYS A 99 4.72 8.08 -10.73
N PRO A 100 5.25 6.85 -10.70
CA PRO A 100 4.42 5.68 -10.95
C PRO A 100 3.41 5.49 -9.80
N GLY A 101 2.23 4.98 -10.14
CA GLY A 101 1.09 4.91 -9.23
C GLY A 101 -0.08 4.14 -9.80
N ARG A 102 -1.25 4.24 -9.18
CA ARG A 102 -2.51 3.70 -9.69
C ARG A 102 -3.59 4.76 -9.67
N PHE A 103 -4.56 4.60 -10.56
CA PHE A 103 -5.82 5.32 -10.47
C PHE A 103 -6.71 4.64 -9.44
N ALA A 104 -7.34 5.42 -8.56
CA ALA A 104 -8.21 4.91 -7.52
C ALA A 104 -9.55 5.66 -7.50
N MET A 105 -10.63 4.91 -7.35
CA MET A 105 -12.00 5.39 -7.22
C MET A 105 -12.36 5.45 -5.74
N VAL A 106 -12.51 6.66 -5.22
CA VAL A 106 -12.69 6.86 -3.77
C VAL A 106 -14.16 6.73 -3.34
N CYS A 107 -15.11 7.19 -4.15
CA CYS A 107 -16.53 7.11 -3.81
C CYS A 107 -17.47 6.77 -4.99
N CYS A 108 -17.13 7.16 -6.21
CA CYS A 108 -17.88 6.79 -7.42
C CYS A 108 -16.99 6.90 -8.67
N GLU A 109 -17.42 6.33 -9.80
CA GLU A 109 -16.66 6.33 -11.06
C GLU A 109 -16.28 7.73 -11.58
N LYS A 110 -16.94 8.77 -11.10
CA LYS A 110 -16.64 10.17 -11.46
C LYS A 110 -15.51 10.79 -10.62
N ASP A 111 -15.12 10.14 -9.52
CA ASP A 111 -14.12 10.60 -8.55
C ASP A 111 -12.88 9.70 -8.57
N VAL A 112 -12.29 9.52 -9.76
CA VAL A 112 -11.04 8.81 -9.94
C VAL A 112 -9.86 9.76 -9.69
N THR A 113 -9.03 9.42 -8.70
CA THR A 113 -7.82 10.16 -8.33
C THR A 113 -6.58 9.33 -8.64
N PHE A 114 -5.50 9.98 -9.07
CA PHE A 114 -4.21 9.31 -9.25
C PHE A 114 -3.44 9.30 -7.92
N LEU A 115 -3.08 8.10 -7.46
CA LEU A 115 -2.29 7.86 -6.26
C LEU A 115 -0.90 7.38 -6.70
N GLY A 116 0.09 8.26 -6.61
CA GLY A 116 1.45 7.98 -7.08
C GLY A 116 2.51 8.46 -6.10
N LEU A 117 3.64 7.77 -6.13
CA LEU A 117 4.80 8.08 -5.28
C LEU A 117 5.99 8.47 -6.16
N LEU A 118 6.91 9.25 -5.60
CA LEU A 118 8.15 9.58 -6.29
C LEU A 118 8.97 8.30 -6.49
N ALA A 119 9.43 8.09 -7.72
CA ALA A 119 10.33 6.99 -8.04
C ALA A 119 11.66 7.51 -8.60
N ARG A 120 12.73 6.82 -8.23
CA ARG A 120 14.07 7.04 -8.78
C ARG A 120 14.70 5.70 -9.09
N GLY A 121 15.38 5.62 -10.23
CA GLY A 121 16.05 4.39 -10.65
C GLY A 121 16.38 4.45 -12.13
N LYS A 122 17.18 3.49 -12.58
CA LYS A 122 17.51 3.34 -13.99
C LYS A 122 16.36 2.65 -14.74
N GLY A 123 16.14 3.02 -16.00
CA GLY A 123 15.13 2.38 -16.85
C GLY A 123 13.71 2.90 -16.65
N LEU A 124 13.48 3.94 -15.84
CA LEU A 124 12.18 4.61 -15.74
C LEU A 124 11.91 5.56 -16.92
N ASP A 125 12.98 6.03 -17.58
CA ASP A 125 12.97 6.92 -18.73
C ASP A 125 12.38 6.28 -20.00
N GLN A 126 12.40 4.95 -20.10
CA GLN A 126 11.82 4.23 -21.23
C GLN A 126 10.29 4.17 -21.23
N TYR A 127 9.65 4.44 -20.08
CA TYR A 127 8.19 4.37 -19.91
C TYR A 127 7.53 5.71 -20.20
N LYS A 128 6.55 5.68 -21.12
CA LYS A 128 5.71 6.84 -21.42
C LYS A 128 4.60 6.96 -20.39
N ASN A 129 3.94 8.12 -20.40
CA ASN A 129 2.78 8.36 -19.57
C ASN A 129 1.68 7.34 -19.91
N HIS A 130 1.12 6.70 -18.89
CA HIS A 130 0.14 5.60 -18.95
C HIS A 130 0.69 4.22 -19.34
N ASP A 131 2.01 4.02 -19.43
CA ASP A 131 2.56 2.68 -19.61
C ASP A 131 2.49 1.89 -18.29
N TRP A 132 2.10 0.63 -18.41
CA TRP A 132 2.07 -0.31 -17.29
C TRP A 132 3.44 -0.94 -17.07
N MET A 133 3.83 -1.01 -15.81
CA MET A 133 5.13 -1.47 -15.38
C MET A 133 5.01 -2.26 -14.08
N GLU A 134 5.76 -3.35 -13.99
CA GLU A 134 5.96 -4.10 -12.77
C GLU A 134 7.28 -3.66 -12.15
N VAL A 135 7.23 -3.28 -10.87
CA VAL A 135 8.32 -2.59 -10.18
C VAL A 135 8.66 -3.35 -8.91
N THR A 136 9.95 -3.62 -8.72
CA THR A 136 10.52 -3.90 -7.40
C THR A 136 11.33 -2.70 -6.95
N ALA A 137 10.97 -2.11 -5.81
CA ALA A 137 11.63 -0.93 -5.29
C ALA A 137 12.00 -1.08 -3.82
N LYS A 138 13.16 -0.50 -3.44
CA LYS A 138 13.51 -0.29 -2.05
C LYS A 138 12.89 1.01 -1.58
N MET A 139 12.03 0.93 -0.57
CA MET A 139 11.35 2.09 -0.01
C MET A 139 12.32 2.91 0.83
N GLY A 140 12.27 4.23 0.65
CA GLY A 140 13.01 5.21 1.42
C GLY A 140 12.09 6.33 1.89
N VAL A 141 12.60 7.18 2.78
CA VAL A 141 11.87 8.33 3.30
C VAL A 141 12.71 9.57 3.00
N GLU A 142 12.17 10.50 2.21
CA GLU A 142 12.89 11.70 1.80
C GLU A 142 12.03 12.96 1.92
N LYS A 143 12.70 14.09 2.11
CA LYS A 143 12.06 15.40 2.00
C LYS A 143 12.03 15.82 0.54
N HIS A 144 10.84 16.00 -0.02
CA HIS A 144 10.67 16.47 -1.40
C HIS A 144 9.57 17.55 -1.46
N PRO A 145 9.67 18.57 -2.35
CA PRO A 145 8.63 19.61 -2.47
C PRO A 145 7.23 19.10 -2.83
N ALA A 146 7.12 17.88 -3.36
CA ALA A 146 5.84 17.21 -3.59
C ALA A 146 5.15 16.79 -2.29
N TYR A 147 5.92 16.60 -1.22
CA TYR A 147 5.43 16.22 0.10
C TYR A 147 5.40 17.44 1.03
N LYS A 148 4.37 17.52 1.89
CA LYS A 148 4.30 18.53 2.96
C LYS A 148 5.16 18.11 4.16
N GLY A 149 6.39 17.63 3.92
CA GLY A 149 7.26 17.03 4.92
C GLY A 149 8.21 15.97 4.35
N GLN A 150 8.51 14.97 5.18
CA GLN A 150 9.11 13.72 4.72
C GLN A 150 8.02 12.84 4.12
N GLY A 151 8.32 12.14 3.03
CA GLY A 151 7.39 11.22 2.39
C GLY A 151 8.11 10.03 1.77
N PRO A 152 7.36 8.97 1.44
CA PRO A 152 7.93 7.74 0.91
C PRO A 152 8.43 7.93 -0.52
N VAL A 153 9.60 7.37 -0.83
CA VAL A 153 10.21 7.37 -2.17
C VAL A 153 10.57 5.95 -2.56
N MET A 154 10.30 5.60 -3.82
CA MET A 154 10.64 4.31 -4.39
C MET A 154 12.01 4.38 -5.07
N ASN A 155 13.01 3.70 -4.49
CA ASN A 155 14.29 3.47 -5.15
C ASN A 155 14.21 2.17 -5.96
N VAL A 156 13.89 2.31 -7.24
CA VAL A 156 13.61 1.19 -8.15
C VAL A 156 14.86 0.35 -8.37
N VAL A 157 14.74 -0.94 -8.03
CA VAL A 157 15.78 -1.96 -8.16
C VAL A 157 15.61 -2.70 -9.49
N SER A 158 14.38 -3.06 -9.82
CA SER A 158 14.02 -3.67 -11.10
C SER A 158 12.70 -3.09 -11.62
N VAL A 159 12.61 -3.00 -12.93
CA VAL A 159 11.40 -2.58 -13.63
C VAL A 159 11.27 -3.35 -14.94
N GLY A 160 10.06 -3.82 -15.22
CA GLY A 160 9.73 -4.52 -16.47
C GLY A 160 8.37 -4.08 -17.00
N PRO A 161 8.15 -4.15 -18.33
CA PRO A 161 6.80 -3.97 -18.88
C PRO A 161 5.89 -5.10 -18.38
N CYS A 162 4.65 -4.79 -18.08
CA CYS A 162 3.67 -5.79 -17.66
C CYS A 162 2.33 -5.61 -18.38
N GLU A 163 1.52 -6.67 -18.37
CA GLU A 163 0.13 -6.55 -18.78
C GLU A 163 -0.66 -5.73 -17.76
N LYS A 164 -1.75 -5.13 -18.25
CA LYS A 164 -2.69 -4.43 -17.39
C LYS A 164 -3.33 -5.40 -16.39
N PRO A 165 -3.55 -4.99 -15.13
CA PRO A 165 -4.34 -5.78 -14.19
C PRO A 165 -5.79 -5.88 -14.66
N ALA A 166 -6.51 -6.88 -14.16
CA ALA A 166 -7.94 -7.07 -14.47
C ALA A 166 -8.77 -5.82 -14.09
N GLN A 167 -8.35 -5.09 -13.05
CA GLN A 167 -8.92 -3.81 -12.65
C GLN A 167 -7.87 -2.70 -12.78
N GLU A 168 -8.02 -1.86 -13.82
CA GLU A 168 -7.14 -0.70 -14.04
C GLU A 168 -7.30 0.38 -12.96
N VAL A 169 -8.48 0.45 -12.33
CA VAL A 169 -8.82 1.41 -11.26
C VAL A 169 -9.02 0.65 -9.96
N VAL A 170 -8.29 1.05 -8.93
CA VAL A 170 -8.40 0.51 -7.57
C VAL A 170 -9.67 1.05 -6.91
N SER A 171 -10.48 0.20 -6.30
CA SER A 171 -11.64 0.61 -5.48
C SER A 171 -11.32 0.54 -3.99
N PHE A 172 -11.73 1.56 -3.24
CA PHE A 172 -11.66 1.58 -1.77
C PHE A 172 -12.86 0.88 -1.12
#